data_AF-A0A8K1FTP4-F1
#
_entry.id   AF-A0A8K1FTP4-F1
#
_cell.length_a   1.000
_cell.length_b   1.000
_cell.length_c   1.000
_cell.angle_alpha   90.00
_cell.angle_beta   90.00
_cell.angle_gamma   90.00
#
_symmetry.space_group_name_H-M   'P 1'
#
loop_
_entity.id
_entity.type
_entity.pdbx_description
1 polymer ?
#
loop_
_entity_poly.entity_id
_entity_poly.type
_entity_poly.pdbx_seq_one_letter_code
_entity_poly.pdbx_strand_id
1 'polypeptide(L)'
;MTWEPRKAAADYFEAEKRPINEDNPEGKHFSEDLMSRQSTDPDLRILSISKLTGDSPDDKNEDQVNLPRTVLDDIKKTARKAFLQIQPAGTFEKAYNLICQDSSEPFTTFVDRVIQAAERQCSDDIAHPIMIRDIIENNANVECKRAIKALGKE
;
A
#
# COMPACT_ATOMS: atom_id res chain seq x y z
N MET A 1 -32.96 3.72 9.89
CA MET A 1 -31.71 4.47 9.62
C MET A 1 -30.89 3.59 8.68
N THR A 2 -30.96 3.84 7.37
CA THR A 2 -30.31 3.01 6.34
C THR A 2 -28.89 3.55 6.14
N TRP A 3 -27.89 2.70 6.38
CA TRP A 3 -26.49 3.01 6.14
C TRP A 3 -26.25 3.06 4.62
N GLU A 4 -25.78 4.21 4.13
CA GLU A 4 -25.52 4.50 2.71
C GLU A 4 -23.99 4.60 2.50
N PRO A 5 -23.34 3.56 1.95
CA PRO A 5 -21.87 3.47 1.86
C PRO A 5 -21.25 4.61 1.05
N ARG A 6 -21.96 5.08 0.01
CA ARG A 6 -21.47 6.16 -0.87
C ARG A 6 -21.44 7.50 -0.17
N LYS A 7 -22.40 7.75 0.72
CA LYS A 7 -22.48 9.00 1.49
C LYS A 7 -21.42 9.02 2.59
N ALA A 8 -21.21 7.90 3.27
CA ALA A 8 -20.15 7.76 4.26
C ALA A 8 -18.75 7.92 3.65
N ALA A 9 -18.52 7.41 2.43
CA ALA A 9 -17.27 7.61 1.71
C ALA A 9 -17.07 9.08 1.30
N ALA A 10 -18.12 9.73 0.77
CA ALA A 10 -18.05 11.15 0.42
C ALA A 10 -17.80 12.04 1.65
N ASP A 11 -18.47 11.78 2.77
CA ASP A 11 -18.30 12.53 4.02
C ASP A 11 -16.89 12.31 4.62
N TYR A 12 -16.29 11.12 4.45
CA TYR A 12 -14.91 10.83 4.85
C TYR A 12 -13.89 11.58 3.97
N PHE A 13 -14.08 11.58 2.65
CA PHE A 13 -13.23 12.33 1.73
C PHE A 13 -13.35 13.85 1.89
N GLU A 14 -14.53 14.36 2.24
CA GLU A 14 -14.76 15.80 2.46
C GLU A 14 -14.20 16.26 3.82
N ALA A 15 -14.20 15.39 4.84
CA ALA A 15 -13.55 15.64 6.12
C ALA A 15 -12.00 15.66 6.02
N GLU A 16 -11.44 14.98 5.02
CA GLU A 16 -9.99 14.95 4.73
C GLU A 16 -9.52 16.15 3.88
N LYS A 17 -10.44 17.03 3.40
CA LYS A 17 -10.10 18.32 2.77
C LYS A 17 -9.60 19.37 3.77
N ARG A 18 -8.71 18.98 4.68
CA ARG A 18 -7.72 19.92 5.23
C ARG A 18 -6.76 20.29 4.10
N PRO A 19 -6.26 21.53 4.06
CA PRO A 19 -5.50 22.03 2.93
C PRO A 19 -4.38 21.04 2.59
N ILE A 20 -4.29 20.72 1.31
CA ILE A 20 -3.21 19.94 0.70
C ILE A 20 -1.93 20.74 1.00
N ASN A 21 -1.32 20.47 2.16
CA ASN A 21 -0.02 21.03 2.47
C ASN A 21 0.95 20.42 1.48
N GLU A 22 1.81 21.24 0.90
CA GLU A 22 2.80 20.91 -0.14
C GLU A 22 3.82 19.82 0.26
N ASP A 23 3.67 19.25 1.46
CA ASP A 23 4.50 18.28 2.16
C ASP A 23 3.96 16.84 2.14
N ASN A 24 3.17 16.43 1.13
CA ASN A 24 2.88 15.00 0.90
C ASN A 24 3.86 14.42 -0.15
N PRO A 25 5.02 13.84 0.24
CA PRO A 25 6.02 13.32 -0.68
C PRO A 25 5.53 12.07 -1.44
N GLU A 26 4.55 11.33 -0.93
CA GLU A 26 4.14 10.03 -1.49
C GLU A 26 3.30 10.18 -2.77
N GLY A 27 2.41 11.18 -2.81
CA GLY A 27 1.63 11.50 -4.02
C GLY A 27 2.49 12.04 -5.17
N LYS A 28 3.59 12.73 -4.85
CA LYS A 28 4.59 13.18 -5.83
C LYS A 28 5.44 12.00 -6.33
N HIS A 29 5.85 11.11 -5.44
CA HIS A 29 6.65 9.94 -5.81
C HIS A 29 5.88 8.96 -6.73
N PHE A 30 4.55 8.89 -6.61
CA PHE A 30 3.69 8.11 -7.49
C PHE A 30 3.63 8.67 -8.92
N SER A 31 3.46 9.98 -9.07
CA SER A 31 3.43 10.61 -10.38
C SER A 31 4.82 10.60 -11.05
N GLU A 32 5.89 10.74 -10.28
CA GLU A 32 7.27 10.81 -10.77
C GLU A 32 7.84 9.44 -11.22
N ASP A 33 7.52 8.34 -10.51
CA ASP A 33 7.91 6.98 -10.92
C ASP A 33 7.16 6.50 -12.18
N LEU A 34 5.88 6.86 -12.30
CA LEU A 34 5.09 6.53 -13.48
C LEU A 34 5.47 7.40 -14.70
N MET A 35 5.75 8.68 -14.49
CA MET A 35 6.27 9.58 -15.55
C MET A 35 7.65 9.15 -16.05
N SER A 36 8.51 8.60 -15.19
CA SER A 36 9.82 8.08 -15.60
C SER A 36 9.72 6.88 -16.56
N ARG A 37 8.63 6.10 -16.49
CA ARG A 37 8.34 4.97 -17.42
C ARG A 37 7.69 5.40 -18.74
N GLN A 38 7.16 6.62 -18.84
CA GLN A 38 6.53 7.16 -20.06
C GLN A 38 7.52 7.36 -21.23
N SER A 39 8.83 7.28 -20.98
CA SER A 39 9.84 7.66 -21.97
C SER A 39 10.01 6.65 -23.12
N THR A 40 9.69 5.35 -22.93
CA THR A 40 9.96 4.30 -23.93
C THR A 40 8.76 3.58 -24.52
N ASP A 41 7.56 3.72 -23.94
CA ASP A 41 6.35 3.05 -24.43
C ASP A 41 5.36 4.03 -25.09
N PRO A 42 5.06 3.89 -26.40
CA PRO A 42 4.10 4.74 -27.09
C PRO A 42 2.68 4.70 -26.50
N ASP A 43 2.28 3.61 -25.83
CA ASP A 43 0.96 3.48 -25.19
C ASP A 43 0.86 4.30 -23.88
N LEU A 44 2.00 4.57 -23.22
CA LEU A 44 2.06 5.36 -21.99
C LEU A 44 2.10 6.88 -22.23
N ARG A 45 2.36 7.33 -23.46
CA ARG A 45 2.40 8.78 -23.81
C ARG A 45 1.03 9.45 -23.81
N ILE A 46 -0.05 8.67 -23.89
CA ILE A 46 -1.44 9.14 -23.88
C ILE A 46 -1.97 9.28 -22.44
N LEU A 47 -1.21 8.81 -21.44
CA LEU A 47 -1.63 8.84 -20.04
C LEU A 47 -1.33 10.16 -19.38
N SER A 48 -2.37 10.99 -19.28
CA SER A 48 -2.40 12.13 -18.38
C SER A 48 -2.73 11.69 -16.96
N ILE A 49 -2.38 12.52 -15.98
CA ILE A 49 -2.78 12.31 -14.59
C ILE A 49 -4.31 12.31 -14.46
N SER A 50 -5.02 13.14 -15.22
CA SER A 50 -6.49 13.20 -15.26
C SER A 50 -7.11 11.86 -15.65
N LYS A 51 -6.49 11.12 -16.59
CA LYS A 51 -6.93 9.77 -16.96
C LYS A 51 -6.75 8.76 -15.83
N LEU A 52 -5.67 8.88 -15.06
CA LEU A 52 -5.38 7.98 -13.94
C LEU A 52 -6.26 8.26 -12.72
N THR A 53 -6.61 9.53 -12.49
CA THR A 53 -7.41 9.95 -11.33
C THR A 53 -8.91 10.03 -11.63
N GLY A 54 -9.31 10.08 -12.90
CA GLY A 54 -10.68 10.36 -13.31
C GLY A 54 -11.08 11.82 -13.04
N ASP A 55 -10.11 12.72 -13.02
CA ASP A 55 -10.36 14.15 -12.87
C ASP A 55 -10.67 14.80 -14.22
N SER A 56 -11.29 15.98 -14.18
CA SER A 56 -11.54 16.79 -15.38
C SER A 56 -10.25 16.99 -16.18
N PRO A 57 -10.26 16.81 -17.52
CA PRO A 57 -11.43 16.64 -18.39
C PRO A 57 -11.89 15.19 -18.61
N ASP A 58 -11.25 14.20 -17.97
CA ASP A 58 -11.52 12.77 -18.16
C ASP A 58 -12.43 12.19 -17.05
N ASP A 59 -13.32 13.01 -16.50
CA ASP A 59 -14.20 12.69 -15.36
C ASP A 59 -15.46 11.90 -15.74
N LYS A 60 -15.67 11.68 -17.05
CA LYS A 60 -16.79 10.89 -17.56
C LYS A 60 -16.34 9.51 -18.00
N ASN A 61 -17.26 8.56 -17.92
CA ASN A 61 -16.99 7.17 -18.28
C ASN A 61 -16.57 7.02 -19.76
N GLU A 62 -17.12 7.85 -20.64
CA GLU A 62 -16.83 7.83 -22.07
C GLU A 62 -15.37 8.21 -22.39
N ASP A 63 -14.76 9.05 -21.54
CA ASP A 63 -13.37 9.51 -21.69
C ASP A 63 -12.35 8.45 -21.21
N GLN A 64 -12.83 7.47 -20.44
CA GLN A 64 -12.06 6.42 -19.77
C GLN A 64 -12.21 5.04 -20.42
N VAL A 65 -13.26 4.81 -21.23
CA VAL A 65 -13.62 3.48 -21.77
C VAL A 65 -12.53 2.84 -22.64
N ASN A 66 -11.67 3.66 -23.26
CA ASN A 66 -10.64 3.22 -24.19
C ASN A 66 -9.23 3.17 -23.58
N LEU A 67 -9.10 3.19 -22.25
CA LEU A 67 -7.79 3.03 -21.62
C LEU A 67 -7.16 1.67 -21.99
N PRO A 68 -5.87 1.65 -22.35
CA PRO A 68 -5.19 0.40 -22.65
C PRO A 68 -5.19 -0.55 -21.44
N ARG A 69 -5.20 -1.86 -21.70
CA ARG A 69 -5.30 -2.86 -20.62
C ARG A 69 -4.12 -2.79 -19.64
N THR A 70 -2.91 -2.56 -20.15
CA THR A 70 -1.69 -2.39 -19.34
C THR A 70 -1.86 -1.29 -18.30
N VAL A 71 -2.47 -0.18 -18.70
CA VAL A 71 -2.77 0.96 -17.84
C VAL A 71 -3.78 0.61 -16.77
N LEU A 72 -4.85 -0.10 -17.13
CA LEU A 72 -5.85 -0.54 -16.16
C LEU A 72 -5.25 -1.49 -15.12
N ASP A 73 -4.32 -2.36 -15.53
CA ASP A 73 -3.61 -3.25 -14.62
C ASP A 73 -2.68 -2.47 -13.66
N ASP A 74 -2.02 -1.40 -14.14
CA ASP A 74 -1.20 -0.49 -13.32
C ASP A 74 -2.05 0.35 -12.35
N ILE A 75 -3.17 0.92 -12.81
CA ILE A 75 -4.14 1.62 -11.95
C ILE A 75 -4.62 0.69 -10.85
N LYS A 76 -5.00 -0.55 -11.20
CA LYS A 76 -5.45 -1.56 -10.23
C LYS A 76 -4.35 -1.91 -9.23
N LYS A 77 -3.12 -2.15 -9.68
CA LYS A 77 -1.98 -2.47 -8.79
C LYS A 77 -1.74 -1.31 -7.83
N THR A 78 -1.76 -0.09 -8.33
CA THR A 78 -1.55 1.12 -7.52
C THR A 78 -2.68 1.36 -6.53
N ALA A 79 -3.93 1.33 -6.99
CA ALA A 79 -5.09 1.53 -6.12
C ALA A 79 -5.11 0.52 -4.97
N ARG A 80 -4.70 -0.73 -5.23
CA ARG A 80 -4.49 -1.72 -4.18
C ARG A 80 -3.40 -1.31 -3.20
N LYS A 81 -2.23 -0.87 -3.67
CA LYS A 81 -1.13 -0.39 -2.79
C LYS A 81 -1.60 0.79 -1.92
N ALA A 82 -2.23 1.79 -2.53
CA ALA A 82 -2.76 2.95 -1.81
C ALA A 82 -3.81 2.54 -0.78
N PHE A 83 -4.73 1.64 -1.13
CA PHE A 83 -5.75 1.15 -0.20
C PHE A 83 -5.13 0.44 1.02
N LEU A 84 -4.07 -0.35 0.81
CA LEU A 84 -3.38 -1.04 1.92
C LEU A 84 -2.71 -0.05 2.87
N GLN A 85 -2.24 1.10 2.37
CA GLN A 85 -1.59 2.14 3.17
C GLN A 85 -2.56 2.97 4.03
N ILE A 86 -3.87 2.94 3.73
CA ILE A 86 -4.87 3.66 4.54
C ILE A 86 -4.92 3.05 5.94
N GLN A 87 -4.58 3.85 6.95
CA GLN A 87 -4.67 3.44 8.34
C GLN A 87 -6.14 3.50 8.82
N PRO A 88 -6.60 2.52 9.62
CA PRO A 88 -7.86 2.63 10.32
C PRO A 88 -7.90 3.90 11.18
N ALA A 89 -9.05 4.58 11.19
CA ALA A 89 -9.20 5.80 11.97
C ALA A 89 -8.90 5.55 13.46
N GLY A 90 -8.00 6.36 14.04
CA GLY A 90 -7.63 6.29 15.45
C GLY A 90 -6.56 5.27 15.81
N THR A 91 -5.94 4.58 14.84
CA THR A 91 -4.81 3.68 15.10
C THR A 91 -3.48 4.34 14.69
N PHE A 92 -2.49 4.31 15.57
CA PHE A 92 -1.09 4.50 15.19
C PHE A 92 -0.46 3.12 15.02
N GLU A 93 -0.03 2.80 13.80
CA GLU A 93 0.68 1.55 13.58
C GLU A 93 2.10 1.65 14.13
N LYS A 94 2.52 0.63 14.87
CA LYS A 94 3.91 0.54 15.33
C LYS A 94 4.80 0.39 14.09
N ALA A 95 5.96 1.05 14.08
CA ALA A 95 6.95 0.83 13.03
C ALA A 95 7.24 -0.67 12.92
N TYR A 96 7.28 -1.20 11.69
CA TYR A 96 7.37 -2.65 11.44
C TYR A 96 8.54 -3.31 12.20
N ASN A 97 9.65 -2.58 12.35
CA ASN A 97 10.88 -3.06 13.02
C ASN A 97 10.74 -3.16 14.54
N LEU A 98 9.69 -2.59 15.13
CA LEU A 98 9.37 -2.66 16.55
C LEU A 98 8.36 -3.76 16.88
N ILE A 99 7.88 -4.52 15.90
CA ILE A 99 6.97 -5.64 16.12
C ILE A 99 7.78 -6.81 16.68
N CYS A 100 7.44 -7.23 17.89
CA CYS A 100 8.01 -8.39 18.55
C CYS A 100 6.90 -9.37 18.91
N GLN A 101 7.24 -10.65 18.92
CA GLN A 101 6.34 -11.69 19.39
C GLN A 101 6.29 -11.68 20.92
N ASP A 102 5.10 -11.59 21.49
CA ASP A 102 4.93 -11.73 22.93
C ASP A 102 5.15 -13.19 23.38
N SER A 103 5.47 -13.42 24.65
CA SER A 103 5.76 -14.77 25.16
C SER A 103 4.57 -15.73 25.06
N SER A 104 3.34 -15.21 25.13
CA SER A 104 2.10 -15.99 25.01
C SER A 104 1.46 -15.92 23.62
N GLU A 105 2.03 -15.15 22.69
CA GLU A 105 1.44 -14.94 21.37
C GLU A 105 1.74 -16.12 20.43
N PRO A 106 0.73 -16.67 19.73
CA PRO A 106 0.95 -17.64 18.67
C PRO A 106 1.84 -17.08 17.57
N PHE A 107 2.77 -17.91 17.07
CA PHE A 107 3.71 -17.50 16.04
C PHE A 107 3.03 -16.98 14.76
N THR A 108 1.92 -17.60 14.35
CA THR A 108 1.15 -17.18 13.17
C THR A 108 0.57 -15.79 13.34
N THR A 109 0.03 -15.45 14.51
CA THR A 109 -0.50 -14.11 14.80
C THR A 109 0.60 -13.05 14.74
N PHE A 110 1.78 -13.36 15.28
CA PHE A 110 2.94 -12.48 15.15
C PHE A 110 3.34 -12.27 13.69
N VAL A 111 3.43 -13.33 12.89
CA VAL A 111 3.74 -13.26 11.45
C VAL A 111 2.70 -12.42 10.71
N ASP A 112 1.42 -12.59 10.98
CA ASP A 112 0.35 -11.80 10.35
C ASP A 112 0.51 -10.30 10.64
N ARG A 113 0.87 -9.93 11.88
CA ARG A 113 1.15 -8.53 12.23
C ARG A 113 2.37 -7.99 11.49
N VAL A 114 3.43 -8.78 11.37
CA VAL A 114 4.64 -8.39 10.62
C VAL A 114 4.32 -8.18 9.14
N ILE A 115 3.58 -9.10 8.51
CA ILE A 115 3.17 -8.98 7.11
C ILE A 115 2.29 -7.75 6.92
N GLN A 116 1.28 -7.55 7.77
CA GLN A 116 0.36 -6.42 7.65
C GLN A 116 1.08 -5.07 7.76
N ALA A 117 2.01 -4.94 8.71
CA ALA A 117 2.80 -3.73 8.87
C ALA A 117 3.80 -3.55 7.71
N ALA A 118 4.38 -4.64 7.21
CA ALA A 118 5.27 -4.60 6.06
C ALA A 118 4.55 -4.16 4.78
N GLU A 119 3.34 -4.67 4.52
CA GLU A 119 2.52 -4.29 3.37
C GLU A 119 2.13 -2.80 3.40
N ARG A 120 1.99 -2.22 4.60
CA ARG A 120 1.69 -0.81 4.81
C ARG A 120 2.90 0.10 4.68
N GLN A 121 4.05 -0.34 5.18
CA GLN A 121 5.22 0.53 5.38
C GLN A 121 6.35 0.29 4.35
N CYS A 122 6.31 -0.81 3.59
CA CYS A 122 7.31 -1.16 2.58
C CYS A 122 6.65 -1.43 1.23
N SER A 123 6.79 -0.48 0.31
CA SER A 123 6.21 -0.56 -1.04
C SER A 123 7.10 -1.27 -2.07
N ASP A 124 8.35 -1.57 -1.71
CA ASP A 124 9.37 -2.20 -2.54
C ASP A 124 9.19 -3.73 -2.58
N ASP A 125 8.84 -4.26 -3.75
CA ASP A 125 8.52 -5.68 -3.95
C ASP A 125 9.75 -6.61 -3.71
N ILE A 126 10.99 -6.09 -3.75
CA ILE A 126 12.25 -6.82 -3.51
C ILE A 126 12.64 -6.77 -2.02
N ALA A 127 12.57 -5.60 -1.40
CA ALA A 127 12.94 -5.42 0.00
C ALA A 127 11.91 -6.05 0.96
N HIS A 128 10.64 -6.05 0.59
CA HIS A 128 9.53 -6.54 1.40
C HIS A 128 9.73 -7.97 1.95
N PRO A 129 9.99 -9.02 1.14
CA PRO A 129 10.20 -10.37 1.67
C PRO A 129 11.47 -10.51 2.52
N ILE A 130 12.52 -9.75 2.22
CA ILE A 130 13.78 -9.78 2.99
C ILE A 130 13.55 -9.21 4.38
N MET A 131 12.87 -8.08 4.46
CA MET A 131 12.52 -7.39 5.70
C MET A 131 11.61 -8.24 6.58
N ILE A 132 10.56 -8.85 6.02
CA ILE A 132 9.66 -9.75 6.78
C ILE A 132 10.45 -10.90 7.39
N ARG A 133 11.33 -11.54 6.61
CA ARG A 133 12.16 -12.64 7.12
C ARG A 133 13.06 -12.18 8.26
N ASP A 134 13.74 -11.04 8.09
CA ASP A 134 14.63 -10.50 9.12
C ASP A 134 13.90 -10.24 10.45
N ILE A 135 12.72 -9.62 10.41
CA ILE A 135 11.92 -9.35 11.61
C ILE A 135 11.48 -10.67 12.26
N ILE A 136 11.01 -11.64 11.47
CA ILE A 136 10.56 -12.92 12.02
C ILE A 136 11.70 -13.63 12.74
N GLU A 137 12.89 -13.66 12.15
CA GLU A 137 14.07 -14.32 12.73
C GLU A 137 14.59 -13.58 13.98
N ASN A 138 14.62 -12.25 13.94
CA ASN A 138 15.21 -11.42 14.99
C ASN A 138 14.24 -11.06 16.13
N ASN A 139 12.93 -11.04 15.88
CA ASN A 139 11.94 -10.53 16.83
C ASN A 139 10.94 -11.61 17.32
N ALA A 140 11.02 -12.84 16.82
CA ALA A 140 10.30 -13.97 17.40
C ALA A 140 10.72 -14.21 18.86
N ASN A 141 9.85 -14.90 19.62
CA ASN A 141 10.14 -15.28 20.98
C ASN A 141 11.25 -16.35 21.04
N VAL A 142 11.77 -16.62 22.24
CA VAL A 142 12.95 -17.50 22.42
C VAL A 142 12.70 -18.93 21.91
N GLU A 143 11.49 -19.45 22.08
CA GLU A 143 11.13 -20.80 21.67
C GLU A 143 11.03 -20.91 20.14
N CYS A 144 10.31 -19.97 19.51
CA CYS A 144 10.19 -19.88 18.06
C CYS A 144 11.54 -19.64 17.39
N LYS A 145 12.39 -18.75 17.94
CA LYS A 145 13.77 -18.55 17.46
C LYS A 145 14.59 -19.84 17.46
N ARG A 146 14.43 -20.67 18.49
CA ARG A 146 15.14 -21.95 18.57
C ARG A 146 14.66 -22.91 17.49
N ALA A 147 13.35 -22.98 17.24
CA ALA A 147 12.77 -23.79 16.17
C ALA A 147 13.24 -23.31 14.78
N ILE A 148 13.17 -22.01 14.50
CA ILE A 148 13.61 -21.42 13.23
C ILE A 148 15.09 -21.74 12.95
N LYS A 149 15.98 -21.55 13.96
CA LYS A 149 17.41 -21.88 13.84
C LYS A 149 17.70 -23.35 13.65
N ALA A 150 16.81 -24.24 14.10
CA ALA A 150 16.95 -25.68 13.89
C ALA A 150 16.58 -26.08 12.45
N LEU A 151 15.61 -25.39 11.85
CA LEU A 151 15.16 -25.62 10.48
C LEU A 151 16.17 -25.10 9.42
N GLY A 152 16.90 -24.02 9.73
CA GLY A 152 17.91 -23.45 8.83
C GLY A 152 19.27 -24.15 8.79
N LYS A 153 19.37 -25.39 9.31
CA LYS A 153 20.62 -26.18 9.39
C LYS A 153 20.71 -27.33 8.38
N GLU A 154 19.90 -27.29 7.32
CA GLU A 154 20.01 -28.22 6.18
C GLU A 154 20.89 -27.66 5.07
#